data_AF-S4RTX7-F1
#
_entry.id   AF-S4RTX7-F1
#
_cell.length_a   1.000
_cell.length_b   1.000
_cell.length_c   1.000
_cell.angle_alpha   90.00
_cell.angle_beta   90.00
_cell.angle_gamma   90.00
#
_symmetry.space_group_name_H-M   'P 1'
#
loop_
_entity.id
_entity.type
_entity.pdbx_description
1 polymer ?
#
loop_
_entity_poly.entity_id
_entity_poly.type
_entity_poly.pdbx_seq_one_letter_code
_entity_poly.pdbx_strand_id
1 'polypeptide(L)'
;QGCVKHIYRVLQCKEEELTQMVSTMSDGWKFEQLISIGAPYGYGSSQQAEFLLIVSREVKSPHFSYWLPPPRTAPLACERDGKT
;
A
#
# COMPACT_ATOMS: atom_id res chain seq x y z
N GLN A 1 -5.98 14.10 -13.80
CA GLN A 1 -5.69 12.67 -13.60
C GLN A 1 -5.56 12.46 -12.11
N GLY A 2 -6.47 11.72 -11.47
CA GLY A 2 -6.48 11.56 -10.00
C GLY A 2 -5.24 10.81 -9.52
N CYS A 3 -4.73 11.16 -8.33
CA CYS A 3 -3.64 10.43 -7.68
C CYS A 3 -4.15 9.05 -7.24
N VAL A 4 -3.49 7.99 -7.72
CA VAL A 4 -3.71 6.62 -7.24
C VAL A 4 -2.74 6.37 -6.09
N LYS A 5 -3.27 5.89 -4.95
CA LYS A 5 -2.45 5.45 -3.82
C LYS A 5 -2.54 3.93 -3.69
N HIS A 6 -1.42 3.29 -3.39
CA HIS A 6 -1.37 1.86 -3.10
C HIS A 6 -1.36 1.65 -1.58
N ILE A 7 -2.32 0.87 -1.09
CA ILE A 7 -2.38 0.42 0.31
C ILE A 7 -1.84 -0.99 0.36
N TYR A 8 -0.90 -1.25 1.28
CA TYR A 8 -0.36 -2.57 1.53
C TYR A 8 -0.90 -3.12 2.85
N ARG A 9 -1.19 -4.42 2.90
CA ARG A 9 -1.50 -5.15 4.13
C ARG A 9 -0.68 -6.43 4.20
N VAL A 10 -0.36 -6.81 5.43
CA VAL A 10 0.32 -8.07 5.75
C VAL A 10 -0.66 -8.90 6.58
N LEU A 11 -0.87 -10.15 6.16
CA LEU A 11 -1.73 -11.11 6.83
C LEU A 11 -0.86 -12.27 7.29
N GLN A 12 -0.90 -12.60 8.57
CA GLN A 12 -0.18 -13.73 9.14
C GLN A 12 -1.13 -14.92 9.29
N CYS A 13 -0.68 -16.10 8.88
CA CYS A 13 -1.45 -17.32 8.98
C CYS A 13 -0.55 -18.55 9.07
N LYS A 14 -1.15 -19.67 9.50
CA LYS A 14 -0.49 -20.97 9.43
C LYS A 14 -0.64 -21.58 8.04
N GLU A 15 0.24 -22.50 7.69
CA GLU A 15 0.16 -23.29 6.44
C GLU A 15 -1.22 -23.91 6.21
N GLU A 16 -1.79 -24.52 7.26
CA GLU A 16 -3.06 -25.24 7.22
C GLU A 16 -4.26 -24.32 6.88
N GLU A 17 -4.16 -23.03 7.22
CA GLU A 17 -5.22 -22.04 6.99
C GLU A 17 -4.94 -21.15 5.75
N LEU A 18 -3.75 -21.22 5.17
CA LEU A 18 -3.30 -20.32 4.11
C LEU A 18 -4.24 -20.32 2.90
N THR A 19 -4.58 -21.50 2.38
CA THR A 19 -5.47 -21.63 1.22
C THR A 19 -6.84 -21.02 1.49
N GLN A 20 -7.37 -21.22 2.70
CA GLN A 20 -8.66 -20.66 3.11
C GLN A 20 -8.57 -19.13 3.24
N MET A 21 -7.49 -18.62 3.80
CA MET A 21 -7.28 -17.17 3.95
C MET A 21 -7.10 -16.46 2.61
N VAL A 22 -6.41 -17.07 1.65
CA VAL A 22 -6.32 -16.54 0.29
C VAL A 22 -7.69 -16.60 -0.40
N SER A 23 -8.44 -17.69 -0.24
CA SER A 23 -9.73 -17.90 -0.92
C SER A 23 -10.85 -16.99 -0.41
N THR A 24 -10.80 -16.60 0.87
CA THR A 24 -11.78 -15.70 1.49
C THR A 24 -11.39 -14.23 1.40
N MET A 25 -10.23 -13.94 0.80
CA MET A 25 -9.76 -12.59 0.58
C MET A 25 -10.69 -11.87 -0.41
N SER A 26 -11.06 -10.63 -0.09
CA SER A 26 -11.99 -9.86 -0.92
C SER A 26 -11.41 -9.50 -2.30
N ASP A 27 -12.27 -9.40 -3.31
CA ASP A 27 -11.96 -9.18 -4.75
C ASP A 27 -11.22 -7.89 -5.14
N GLY A 28 -10.73 -7.11 -4.17
CA GLY A 28 -9.98 -5.86 -4.40
C GLY A 28 -8.53 -5.90 -3.95
N TRP A 29 -8.07 -7.01 -3.37
CA TRP A 29 -6.69 -7.19 -2.96
C TRP A 29 -5.92 -7.93 -4.04
N LYS A 30 -4.79 -7.35 -4.43
CA LYS A 30 -3.81 -7.97 -5.31
C LYS A 30 -2.78 -8.68 -4.44
N PHE A 31 -2.47 -9.91 -4.80
CA PHE A 31 -1.36 -10.65 -4.21
C PHE A 31 -0.02 -10.02 -4.64
N GLU A 32 0.82 -9.69 -3.67
CA GLU A 32 2.18 -9.17 -3.93
C GLU A 32 3.23 -10.23 -3.64
N GLN A 33 3.20 -10.83 -2.44
CA GLN A 33 4.22 -11.78 -2.01
C GLN A 33 3.72 -12.70 -0.89
N LEU A 34 4.25 -13.91 -0.84
CA LEU A 34 4.10 -14.85 0.27
C LEU A 34 5.48 -15.16 0.83
N ILE A 35 5.65 -15.00 2.14
CA ILE A 35 6.92 -15.24 2.83
C ILE A 35 6.68 -16.36 3.84
N SER A 36 7.47 -17.42 3.76
CA SER A 36 7.49 -18.46 4.79
C SER A 36 8.41 -18.02 5.92
N ILE A 37 7.86 -17.91 7.13
CA ILE A 37 8.58 -17.70 8.38
C ILE A 37 8.47 -19.00 9.18
N GLY A 38 9.40 -19.93 8.93
CA GLY A 38 9.49 -21.16 9.72
C GLY A 38 9.81 -20.86 11.18
N ALA A 39 9.46 -21.78 12.08
CA ALA A 39 9.73 -21.63 13.52
C ALA A 39 11.23 -21.39 13.78
N PRO A 40 11.62 -20.27 14.42
CA PRO A 40 13.03 -19.88 14.54
C PRO A 40 13.85 -20.81 15.44
N TYR A 41 13.20 -21.62 16.29
CA TYR A 41 13.85 -22.61 17.16
C TYR A 41 12.93 -23.82 17.30
N GLY A 42 13.12 -24.80 16.41
CA GLY A 42 12.32 -26.02 16.37
C GLY A 42 12.53 -26.90 17.60
N TYR A 43 11.66 -26.74 18.61
CA TYR A 43 11.47 -27.73 19.66
C TYR A 43 10.01 -28.23 19.63
N GLY A 44 9.77 -29.28 18.86
CA GLY A 44 8.67 -30.22 19.12
C GLY A 44 7.29 -29.92 18.55
N SER A 45 7.13 -29.04 17.56
CA SER A 45 5.84 -28.91 16.86
C SER A 45 6.05 -28.86 15.35
N SER A 46 5.74 -29.98 14.69
CA SER A 46 5.71 -30.19 13.24
C SER A 46 4.59 -29.43 12.50
N GLN A 47 3.96 -28.42 13.14
CA GLN A 47 2.76 -27.73 12.65
C GLN A 47 2.86 -26.20 12.65
N GLN A 48 4.06 -25.63 12.83
CA GLN A 48 4.27 -24.18 12.97
C GLN A 48 4.93 -23.52 11.76
N ALA A 49 4.64 -23.99 10.54
CA ALA A 49 5.00 -23.21 9.36
C ALA A 49 4.06 -22.00 9.28
N GLU A 50 4.57 -20.84 9.68
CA GLU A 50 3.85 -19.57 9.59
C GLU A 50 4.18 -18.89 8.25
N PHE A 51 3.20 -18.18 7.74
CA PHE A 51 3.28 -17.46 6.48
C PHE A 51 2.84 -16.02 6.66
N LEU A 52 3.55 -15.11 6.00
CA LEU A 52 3.15 -13.72 5.83
C LEU A 52 2.72 -13.51 4.38
N LEU A 53 1.48 -13.09 4.22
CA LEU A 53 0.87 -12.79 2.94
C LEU A 53 0.78 -11.28 2.76
N ILE A 54 1.54 -10.75 1.81
CA ILE A 54 1.58 -9.34 1.45
C ILE A 54 0.61 -9.11 0.30
N VAL A 55 -0.28 -8.15 0.50
CA VAL A 55 -1.30 -7.78 -0.47
C VAL A 55 -1.35 -6.28 -0.67
N SER A 56 -1.66 -5.85 -1.89
CA SER A 56 -1.82 -4.46 -2.26
C SER A 56 -3.24 -4.16 -2.74
N ARG A 57 -3.68 -2.92 -2.58
CA ARG A 57 -4.94 -2.44 -3.17
C ARG A 57 -4.78 -1.02 -3.65
N GLU A 58 -5.23 -0.77 -4.88
CA GLU A 58 -5.30 0.57 -5.43
C GLU A 58 -6.51 1.32 -4.88
N VAL A 59 -6.27 2.52 -4.36
CA VAL A 59 -7.31 3.43 -3.90
C VAL A 59 -7.21 4.71 -4.71
N LYS A 60 -8.22 4.94 -5.54
CA LYS A 60 -8.42 6.21 -6.23
C LYS A 60 -8.88 7.22 -5.19
N SER A 61 -8.01 8.14 -4.81
CA SER A 61 -8.42 9.26 -3.96
C SER A 61 -8.88 10.40 -4.87
N PRO A 62 -10.18 10.76 -4.88
CA PRO A 62 -10.62 11.98 -5.55
C PRO A 62 -10.10 13.24 -4.85
N HIS A 63 -9.45 13.11 -3.68
CA HIS A 63 -9.25 14.22 -2.76
C HIS A 63 -7.90 14.93 -2.88
N PHE A 64 -6.90 14.34 -3.53
CA PHE A 64 -5.56 14.94 -3.59
C PHE A 64 -5.48 16.19 -4.50
N SER A 65 -6.44 16.38 -5.40
CA SER A 65 -6.58 17.61 -6.20
C SER A 65 -7.22 18.77 -5.43
N TYR A 66 -7.90 18.52 -4.30
CA TYR A 66 -8.60 19.56 -3.53
C TYR A 66 -7.87 19.97 -2.24
N TRP A 67 -6.91 19.17 -1.75
CA TRP A 67 -6.14 19.47 -0.53
C TRP A 67 -4.71 19.96 -0.77
N LEU A 68 -4.21 19.86 -2.00
CA LEU A 68 -3.00 20.58 -2.38
C LEU A 68 -3.41 22.01 -2.75
N PRO A 69 -2.95 23.05 -2.02
CA PRO A 69 -3.00 24.38 -2.58
C PRO A 69 -2.25 24.37 -3.93
N PRO A 70 -2.67 25.16 -4.92
CA PRO A 70 -1.97 25.22 -6.20
C PRO A 70 -0.48 25.40 -5.94
N PRO A 71 0.41 24.73 -6.71
CA PRO A 71 1.83 25.00 -6.61
C PRO A 71 1.97 26.50 -6.75
N ARG A 72 2.62 27.15 -5.77
CA ARG A 72 3.01 28.55 -5.87
C ARG A 72 4.00 28.63 -7.03
N THR A 73 3.51 28.64 -8.27
CA THR A 73 4.16 29.39 -9.33
C THR A 73 4.26 30.79 -8.77
N ALA A 74 5.48 31.13 -8.33
CA ALA A 74 5.82 32.48 -7.96
C ALA A 74 5.24 33.40 -9.04
N PRO A 75 4.52 34.47 -8.69
CA PRO A 75 4.29 35.52 -9.66
C PRO A 75 5.69 35.95 -10.12
N LEU A 76 5.95 35.85 -11.42
CA LEU A 76 7.04 36.57 -12.04
C LEU A 76 6.73 38.06 -11.80
N ALA A 77 7.18 38.58 -10.68
CA ALA A 77 7.36 40.01 -10.50
C ALA A 77 8.49 40.40 -11.44
N CYS A 78 8.15 41.01 -12.57
CA CYS A 78 9.03 42.02 -13.13
C CYS A 78 8.21 43.31 -13.15
N GLU A 79 8.35 44.06 -12.07
CA GLU A 79 8.10 45.50 -12.04
C GLU A 79 8.60 46.13 -13.34
N ARG A 80 7.73 46.90 -13.98
CA ARG A 80 8.18 48.03 -14.79
C ARG A 80 7.30 49.22 -14.43
N ASP A 81 7.56 49.74 -13.24
CA ASP A 81 7.14 51.08 -12.87
C ASP A 81 8.02 52.10 -13.60
N GLY A 82 7.37 53.09 -14.20
CA GLY A 82 7.93 54.41 -14.50
C GLY A 82 8.97 54.54 -15.62
N LYS A 83 8.63 55.32 -16.66
CA LYS A 83 8.90 56.78 -16.67
C LYS A 83 9.16 57.30 -18.09
N THR A 84 8.32 58.26 -18.49
CA THR A 84 8.40 59.20 -19.64
C THR A 84 8.01 58.68 -21.02
#